data_AF-A0A952C5F8-F1
#
_entry.id   AF-A0A952C5F8-F1
#
_cell.length_a   1.000
_cell.length_b   1.000
_cell.length_c   1.000
_cell.angle_alpha   90.00
_cell.angle_beta   90.00
_cell.angle_gamma   90.00
#
_symmetry.space_group_name_H-M   'P 1'
#
loop_
_entity.id
_entity.type
_entity.pdbx_description
1 polymer ?
#
loop_
_entity_poly.entity_id
_entity_poly.type
_entity_poly.pdbx_seq_one_letter_code
_entity_poly.pdbx_strand_id
1 'polypeptide(L)' 'MEFAIMIEGQDGLTWPRWRAIAAAVEGLGFAGLYRSDHFTN' A
#
# COMPACT_ATOMS: atom_id res chain seq x y z
N MET A 1 14.00 -0.27 15.37
CA MET A 1 12.75 -1.00 15.09
C MET A 1 12.16 -0.38 13.83
N GLU A 2 11.81 -1.19 12.84
CA GLU A 2 11.29 -0.72 11.55
C GLU A 2 9.80 -1.04 11.46
N PHE A 3 9.04 -0.13 10.85
CA PHE A 3 7.59 -0.27 10.65
C PHE A 3 7.27 -0.21 9.17
N ALA A 4 6.33 -1.04 8.74
CA ALA A 4 5.84 -1.08 7.37
C ALA A 4 4.31 -1.05 7.34
N ILE A 5 3.75 -0.70 6.18
CA ILE A 5 2.30 -0.65 5.96
C ILE A 5 1.88 -1.82 5.06
N MET A 6 0.80 -2.48 5.44
CA MET A 6 0.07 -3.46 4.65
C MET A 6 -1.32 -2.89 4.38
N ILE A 7 -1.77 -2.92 3.13
CA ILE A 7 -3.14 -2.54 2.78
C ILE A 7 -3.86 -3.69 2.10
N GLU A 8 -5.18 -3.75 2.29
CA GLU A 8 -6.01 -4.71 1.58
C GLU A 8 -6.57 -4.11 0.29
N GLY A 9 -6.35 -4.79 -0.83
CA GLY A 9 -6.43 -4.22 -2.18
C GLY A 9 -7.67 -4.60 -2.98
N GLN A 10 -8.55 -5.42 -2.41
CA GLN A 10 -9.73 -5.97 -3.09
C GLN A 10 -10.73 -4.91 -3.58
N ASP A 11 -10.95 -3.83 -2.81
CA ASP A 11 -11.96 -2.83 -3.14
C ASP A 11 -11.41 -1.40 -3.16
N GLY A 12 -11.65 -0.69 -4.27
CA GLY A 12 -11.39 0.74 -4.38
C GLY A 12 -9.92 1.14 -4.46
N LEU A 13 -8.98 0.19 -4.53
CA LEU A 13 -7.57 0.46 -4.78
C LEU A 13 -7.31 0.63 -6.29
N THR A 14 -7.40 1.87 -6.75
CA THR A 14 -7.04 2.22 -8.13
C THR A 14 -5.54 2.52 -8.24
N TRP A 15 -4.99 2.44 -9.45
CA TRP A 15 -3.57 2.77 -9.69
C TRP A 15 -3.17 4.19 -9.22
N PRO A 16 -3.95 5.25 -9.46
CA PRO A 16 -3.64 6.58 -8.92
C PRO A 16 -3.59 6.60 -7.38
N ARG A 17 -4.51 5.91 -6.69
CA ARG A 17 -4.51 5.81 -5.23
C ARG A 17 -3.28 5.05 -4.73
N TRP A 18 -2.93 3.95 -5.39
CA TRP A 18 -1.73 3.18 -5.05
C TRP A 18 -0.46 4.03 -5.12
N ARG A 19 -0.28 4.81 -6.20
CA ARG A 19 0.88 5.72 -6.32
C ARG A 19 0.90 6.79 -5.22
N ALA A 20 -0.25 7.35 -4.87
CA ALA A 20 -0.34 8.34 -3.79
C ALA A 20 0.02 7.74 -2.42
N ILE A 21 -0.42 6.51 -2.15
CA ILE A 21 -0.07 5.79 -0.93
C ILE A 21 1.42 5.46 -0.90
N ALA A 22 1.99 4.94 -1.99
CA ALA A 22 3.42 4.63 -2.07
C ALA A 22 4.29 5.87 -1.77
N ALA A 23 3.98 7.01 -2.40
CA ALA A 23 4.69 8.26 -2.14
C ALA A 23 4.54 8.72 -0.66
N ALA A 24 3.38 8.52 -0.05
CA ALA A 24 3.16 8.85 1.35
C ALA A 24 3.94 7.92 2.29
N VAL A 25 3.97 6.61 2.02
CA VAL A 25 4.73 5.63 2.82
C VAL A 25 6.22 5.98 2.82
N GLU A 26 6.79 6.27 1.64
CA GLU A 26 8.17 6.70 1.50
C GLU A 26 8.43 8.03 2.23
N GLY A 27 7.56 9.02 2.01
CA GLY A 27 7.70 10.35 2.63
C GLY A 27 7.57 10.34 4.16
N LEU A 28 6.86 9.37 4.72
CA LEU A 28 6.70 9.19 6.17
C LEU A 28 7.78 8.30 6.80
N GLY A 29 8.69 7.73 5.99
CA GLY A 29 9.82 6.94 6.49
C GLY A 29 9.47 5.51 6.91
N PHE A 30 8.38 4.94 6.39
CA PHE A 30 8.10 3.52 6.59
C PHE A 30 9.06 2.65 5.76
N ALA A 31 9.41 1.50 6.30
CA ALA A 31 10.37 0.57 5.68
C ALA A 31 9.80 -0.17 4.47
N GLY A 32 8.47 -0.18 4.28
CA GLY A 32 7.86 -0.85 3.14
C GLY A 32 6.35 -0.65 3.04
N LEU A 33 5.85 -0.92 1.84
CA LEU A 33 4.43 -1.01 1.49
C LEU A 33 4.15 -2.39 0.88
N TYR A 34 3.20 -3.10 1.46
CA TYR A 34 2.77 -4.43 1.02
C TYR A 34 1.27 -4.44 0.73
N ARG A 35 0.84 -5.38 -0.11
CA ARG A 35 -0.58 -5.67 -0.36
C ARG A 35 -0.78 -7.16 -0.53
N SER A 36 -1.97 -7.63 -0.19
CA SER A 36 -2.41 -8.95 -0.63
C SER A 36 -2.78 -8.89 -2.12
N ASP A 37 -2.53 -10.01 -2.82
CA ASP A 37 -3.04 -10.23 -4.16
C ASP A 37 -4.31 -11.08 -4.09
N HIS A 38 -5.36 -10.64 -4.77
CA HIS A 38 -6.67 -11.27 -4.77
C HIS A 38 -7.11 -11.45 -6.21
N PHE A 39 -7.39 -12.70 -6.59
CA PHE A 39 -7.91 -13.03 -7.92
C PHE A 39 -9.43 -12.79 -8.02
N THR A 40 -10.15 -13.04 -6.92
CA THR A 40 -11.56 -12.73 -6.74
C THR A 40 -11.75 -11.96 -5.45
N ASN A 41 -12.83 -11.17 -5.38
CA ASN A 41 -13.32 -10.64 -4.11
C ASN A 41 -13.97 -11.73 -3.26
#